data_AF-A0A9D0C0H8-F1
#
_entry.id   AF-A0A9D0C0H8-F1
#
_cell.length_a   1.000
_cell.length_b   1.000
_cell.length_c   1.000
_cell.angle_alpha   90.00
_cell.angle_beta   90.00
_cell.angle_gamma   90.00
#
_symmetry.space_group_name_H-M   'P 1'
#
loop_
_entity.id
_entity.type
_entity.pdbx_description
1 polymer ?
#
loop_
_entity_poly.entity_id
_entity_poly.type
_entity_poly.pdbx_seq_one_letter_code
_entity_poly.pdbx_strand_id
1 'polypeptide(L)'
;MLTRSTPLLGFVAFSGTGKTTLLRQLIPLLKARGLKIGLIKHAHHRFDIDIPGKDSYELRKAGADRVLVASQQRWAMVSETPQQDGDPALADMLAHIDKDDLDLILVEGFKHARFPKLEL
;
A
#
# COMPACT_ATOMS: atom_id res chain seq x y z
N MET A 1 -6.25 -19.68 21.14
CA MET A 1 -6.78 -19.12 19.87
C MET A 1 -5.64 -19.14 18.87
N LEU A 2 -5.80 -19.80 17.72
CA LEU A 2 -4.83 -19.68 16.63
C LEU A 2 -4.94 -18.24 16.10
N THR A 3 -3.88 -17.45 16.26
CA THR A 3 -3.78 -16.11 15.65
C THR A 3 -3.84 -16.28 14.15
N ARG A 4 -5.00 -16.00 13.55
CA ARG A 4 -5.19 -16.09 12.10
C ARG A 4 -4.39 -14.97 11.46
N SER A 5 -3.21 -15.26 10.92
CA SER A 5 -2.45 -14.26 10.18
C SER A 5 -3.16 -13.96 8.86
N THR A 6 -3.43 -12.69 8.57
CA THR A 6 -4.02 -12.28 7.29
C THR A 6 -3.13 -12.74 6.13
N PRO A 7 -3.66 -13.51 5.16
CA PRO A 7 -2.87 -14.01 4.05
C PRO A 7 -2.39 -12.87 3.13
N LEU A 8 -1.25 -13.10 2.49
CA LEU A 8 -0.61 -12.19 1.52
C LEU A 8 -0.59 -12.84 0.14
N LEU A 9 -0.93 -12.06 -0.90
CA LEU A 9 -0.79 -12.49 -2.29
C LEU A 9 -0.17 -11.38 -3.14
N GLY A 10 0.99 -11.67 -3.73
CA GLY A 10 1.73 -10.72 -4.57
C GLY A 10 1.38 -10.81 -6.04
N PHE A 11 1.50 -9.69 -6.74
CA PHE A 11 1.41 -9.57 -8.19
C PHE A 11 2.68 -8.89 -8.71
N VAL A 12 3.47 -9.63 -9.48
CA VAL A 12 4.75 -9.16 -10.05
C VAL A 12 4.76 -9.35 -11.56
N ALA A 13 5.38 -8.41 -12.25
CA ALA A 13 5.46 -8.35 -13.71
C ALA A 13 6.41 -7.20 -14.07
N PHE A 14 6.83 -7.12 -15.33
CA PHE A 14 7.49 -5.92 -15.83
C PHE A 14 6.56 -4.69 -15.82
N SER A 15 7.14 -3.50 -15.94
CA SER A 15 6.36 -2.27 -16.07
C SER A 15 5.54 -2.33 -17.36
N GLY A 16 4.29 -1.84 -17.33
CA GLY A 16 3.40 -1.85 -18.50
C GLY A 16 2.64 -3.16 -18.76
N THR A 17 2.95 -4.28 -18.10
CA THR A 17 2.30 -5.60 -18.33
C THR A 17 0.83 -5.67 -17.89
N GLY A 18 0.29 -4.63 -17.24
CA GLY A 18 -1.14 -4.57 -16.89
C GLY A 18 -1.50 -5.04 -15.48
N LYS A 19 -0.53 -5.16 -14.55
CA LYS A 19 -0.77 -5.48 -13.12
C LYS A 19 -1.88 -4.64 -12.49
N THR A 20 -1.79 -3.32 -12.63
CA THR A 20 -2.79 -2.38 -12.11
C THR A 20 -4.16 -2.62 -12.77
N THR A 21 -4.20 -2.99 -14.04
CA THR A 21 -5.46 -3.29 -14.74
C THR A 21 -6.11 -4.55 -14.19
N LEU A 22 -5.33 -5.61 -13.98
CA LEU A 22 -5.83 -6.84 -13.35
C LEU A 22 -6.35 -6.57 -11.94
N LEU A 23 -5.58 -5.88 -11.09
CA LEU A 23 -5.98 -5.58 -9.71
C LEU A 23 -7.26 -4.74 -9.65
N ARG A 24 -7.41 -3.75 -10.53
CA ARG A 24 -8.63 -2.94 -10.64
C ARG A 24 -9.87 -3.77 -10.99
N GLN A 25 -9.72 -4.88 -11.71
CA GLN A 25 -10.82 -5.80 -12.03
C GLN A 25 -11.04 -6.84 -10.93
N LEU A 26 -9.96 -7.34 -10.32
CA LEU A 26 -10.01 -8.39 -9.29
C LEU A 26 -10.60 -7.89 -7.97
N ILE A 27 -10.19 -6.71 -7.50
CA ILE A 27 -10.63 -6.19 -6.19
C ILE A 27 -12.15 -6.10 -6.08
N PRO A 28 -12.90 -5.52 -7.05
CA PRO A 28 -14.36 -5.53 -7.02
C PRO A 28 -14.98 -6.94 -6.92
N LEU A 29 -14.42 -7.93 -7.63
CA LEU A 29 -14.90 -9.31 -7.60
C LEU A 29 -14.66 -9.99 -6.24
N LEU A 30 -13.57 -9.65 -5.56
CA LEU A 30 -13.29 -10.12 -4.20
C LEU A 30 -14.19 -9.43 -3.17
N LYS A 31 -14.37 -8.10 -3.29
CA LYS A 31 -15.30 -7.32 -2.46
C LYS A 31 -16.74 -7.81 -2.59
N ALA A 32 -17.19 -8.16 -3.80
CA ALA A 32 -18.51 -8.72 -4.06
C ALA A 32 -18.75 -10.08 -3.37
N ARG A 33 -17.67 -10.80 -2.99
CA ARG A 33 -17.72 -12.04 -2.21
C ARG A 33 -17.66 -11.79 -0.70
N GLY A 34 -17.74 -10.53 -0.25
CA GLY A 34 -17.74 -10.16 1.16
C GLY A 34 -16.35 -10.01 1.78
N LEU A 35 -15.26 -10.14 1.02
CA LEU A 35 -13.91 -10.03 1.56
C LEU A 35 -13.53 -8.58 1.88
N LYS A 36 -12.78 -8.38 2.97
CA LYS A 36 -12.08 -7.14 3.32
C LYS A 36 -10.65 -7.20 2.80
N ILE A 37 -10.32 -6.29 1.88
CA ILE A 37 -9.08 -6.34 1.10
C ILE A 37 -8.18 -5.18 1.49
N GLY A 38 -6.95 -5.49 1.92
CA GLY A 38 -5.84 -4.54 2.00
C GLY A 38 -5.01 -4.55 0.72
N LEU A 39 -4.31 -3.46 0.44
CA LEU A 39 -3.40 -3.35 -0.69
C LEU A 39 -2.13 -2.61 -0.27
N ILE A 40 -0.97 -3.19 -0.55
CA ILE A 40 0.32 -2.52 -0.48
C ILE A 40 0.87 -2.41 -1.90
N LYS A 41 1.23 -1.20 -2.32
CA LYS A 41 1.80 -0.94 -3.65
C LYS A 41 3.19 -0.35 -3.50
N HIS A 42 4.16 -0.95 -4.18
CA HIS A 42 5.49 -0.37 -4.34
C HIS A 42 5.51 0.63 -5.51
N ALA A 43 5.87 1.88 -5.23
CA ALA A 43 6.04 2.91 -6.26
C ALA A 43 7.51 2.97 -6.71
N HIS A 44 7.76 3.01 -8.02
CA HIS A 44 9.13 3.06 -8.58
C HIS A 44 9.74 4.47 -8.63
N HIS A 45 8.97 5.50 -8.28
CA HIS A 45 9.40 6.89 -8.31
C HIS A 45 8.91 7.61 -7.06
N ARG A 46 9.54 8.77 -6.75
CA ARG A 46 9.02 9.72 -5.76
C ARG A 46 7.55 10.02 -6.09
N PHE A 47 6.72 10.06 -5.06
CA PHE A 47 5.30 10.37 -5.19
C PHE A 47 4.86 11.27 -4.03
N ASP A 48 3.89 12.12 -4.29
CA ASP A 48 3.16 12.86 -3.27
C ASP A 48 1.70 12.39 -3.31
N ILE A 49 1.10 12.18 -2.14
CA ILE A 49 -0.32 11.81 -1.99
C ILE A 49 -1.19 13.05 -1.78
N ASP A 50 -0.63 14.07 -1.14
CA ASP A 50 -1.17 15.42 -1.01
C ASP A 50 -0.78 16.29 -2.22
N ILE A 51 -1.34 17.50 -2.29
CA ILE A 51 -1.30 18.35 -3.48
C ILE A 51 -0.43 19.59 -3.18
N PRO A 52 0.59 19.90 -4.01
CA PRO A 52 1.38 21.13 -3.89
C PRO A 52 0.50 22.39 -3.77
N GLY A 53 0.84 23.30 -2.87
CA GLY A 53 0.07 24.52 -2.59
C GLY A 53 -1.16 24.32 -1.70
N LYS A 54 -1.40 23.13 -1.15
CA LYS A 54 -2.45 22.87 -0.14
C LYS A 54 -1.83 22.66 1.23
N ASP A 55 -2.61 22.98 2.27
CA ASP A 55 -2.16 23.01 3.66
C ASP A 55 -1.40 21.76 4.10
N SER A 56 -1.90 20.55 3.79
CA SER A 56 -1.22 19.31 4.20
C SER A 56 0.16 19.15 3.56
N TYR A 57 0.29 19.56 2.29
CA TYR A 57 1.57 19.52 1.58
C TYR A 57 2.54 20.57 2.13
N GLU A 58 2.07 21.81 2.32
CA GLU A 58 2.91 22.88 2.84
C GLU A 58 3.39 22.59 4.26
N LEU A 59 2.53 22.05 5.13
CA LEU A 59 2.90 21.63 6.48
C LEU A 59 3.92 20.48 6.48
N ARG A 60 3.79 19.51 5.57
CA ARG A 60 4.78 18.44 5.39
C ARG A 60 6.12 19.02 4.93
N LYS A 61 6.13 19.89 3.92
CA LYS A 61 7.35 20.53 3.41
C LYS A 61 7.97 21.51 4.39
N ALA A 62 7.20 22.07 5.32
CA ALA A 62 7.69 22.87 6.43
C ALA A 62 8.43 22.04 7.51
N GLY A 63 8.39 20.70 7.41
CA GLY A 63 9.18 19.80 8.26
C GLY A 63 8.37 18.88 9.17
N ALA A 64 7.06 18.73 8.97
CA ALA A 64 6.30 17.72 9.70
C ALA A 64 6.66 16.31 9.20
N ASP A 65 7.27 15.49 10.07
CA ASP A 65 7.66 14.10 9.75
C ASP A 65 6.46 13.21 9.41
N ARG A 66 5.30 13.51 10.00
CA ARG A 66 4.04 12.82 9.76
C ARG A 66 2.89 13.81 9.68
N VAL A 67 2.10 13.71 8.62
CA VAL A 67 0.89 14.51 8.43
C VAL A 67 -0.30 13.57 8.25
N LEU A 68 -1.28 13.68 9.15
CA LEU A 68 -2.54 12.95 9.09
C LEU A 68 -3.66 13.91 8.69
N VAL A 69 -4.33 13.59 7.58
CA VAL A 69 -5.48 14.34 7.07
C VAL A 69 -6.71 13.45 7.20
N ALA A 70 -7.77 13.96 7.82
CA ALA A 70 -9.00 13.22 8.08
C ALA A 70 -10.22 13.96 7.55
N SER A 71 -11.24 13.18 7.18
CA SER A 71 -12.57 13.65 6.76
C SER A 71 -13.63 12.64 7.25
N GLN A 72 -14.91 12.95 7.05
CA GLN A 72 -16.00 12.04 7.41
C GLN A 72 -15.94 10.69 6.67
N GLN A 73 -15.33 10.63 5.49
CA GLN A 73 -15.36 9.45 4.63
C GLN A 73 -14.07 8.61 4.71
N ARG A 74 -12.95 9.23 5.08
CA ARG A 74 -11.61 8.62 5.05
C ARG A 74 -10.58 9.51 5.70
N TRP A 75 -9.45 8.91 6.01
CA TRP A 75 -8.22 9.59 6.39
C TRP A 75 -7.06 9.07 5.54
N ALA A 76 -5.98 9.85 5.51
CA ALA A 76 -4.71 9.49 4.91
C ALA A 76 -3.58 9.98 5.81
N MET A 77 -2.51 9.20 5.90
CA MET A 77 -1.29 9.58 6.60
C MET A 77 -0.12 9.52 5.62
N VAL A 78 0.65 10.60 5.57
CA VAL A 78 1.94 10.64 4.87
C VAL A 78 3.02 10.67 5.94
N SER A 79 3.97 9.74 5.88
CA SER A 79 5.15 9.73 6.72
C SER A 79 6.36 9.93 5.82
N GLU A 80 7.15 10.95 6.11
CA GLU A 80 8.48 11.06 5.52
C GLU A 80 9.34 9.91 6.06
N THR A 81 10.21 9.38 5.22
CA THR A 81 11.18 8.34 5.60
C THR A 81 12.58 8.88 5.39
N PRO A 82 13.55 8.54 6.26
CA PRO A 82 14.93 8.91 6.03
C PRO A 82 15.37 8.46 4.64
N GLN A 83 16.19 9.26 3.98
CA GLN A 83 16.78 8.85 2.73
C GLN A 83 17.63 7.61 2.98
N GLN A 84 17.25 6.51 2.34
CA GLN A 84 17.89 5.21 2.47
C GLN A 84 18.25 4.67 1.09
N ASP A 85 19.30 3.86 1.03
CA ASP A 85 19.69 3.17 -0.19
C ASP A 85 18.76 1.97 -0.41
N GLY A 86 18.01 2.00 -1.51
CA GLY A 86 17.15 0.90 -1.95
C GLY A 86 15.66 1.06 -1.61
N ASP A 87 14.90 0.02 -1.94
CA ASP A 87 13.45 -0.02 -1.76
C ASP A 87 13.08 -0.35 -0.30
N PRO A 88 11.95 0.16 0.23
CA PRO A 88 11.47 -0.20 1.57
C PRO A 88 11.23 -1.71 1.68
N ALA A 89 11.44 -2.29 2.87
CA ALA A 89 11.10 -3.68 3.10
C ALA A 89 9.57 -3.85 3.22
N LEU A 90 9.02 -4.91 2.61
CA LEU A 90 7.59 -5.22 2.69
C LEU A 90 7.13 -5.41 4.14
N ALA A 91 7.99 -5.98 5.00
CA ALA A 91 7.69 -6.20 6.41
C ALA A 91 7.42 -4.89 7.16
N ASP A 92 8.18 -3.83 6.86
CA ASP A 92 8.00 -2.51 7.49
C ASP A 92 6.67 -1.89 7.03
N MET A 93 6.34 -2.01 5.75
CA MET A 93 5.05 -1.50 5.22
C MET A 93 3.86 -2.25 5.83
N LEU A 94 4.00 -3.56 6.03
CA LEU A 94 3.01 -4.39 6.70
C LEU A 94 2.83 -4.02 8.19
N ALA A 95 3.76 -3.29 8.81
CA ALA A 95 3.57 -2.81 10.18
C ALA A 95 2.63 -1.60 10.26
N HIS A 96 2.40 -0.90 9.14
CA HIS A 96 1.55 0.29 9.06
C HIS A 96 0.09 -0.01 8.68
N ILE A 97 -0.24 -1.27 8.35
CA ILE A 97 -1.61 -1.69 8.05
C ILE A 97 -2.18 -2.46 9.23
N ASP A 98 -3.37 -2.07 9.68
CA ASP A 98 -4.14 -2.87 10.63
C ASP A 98 -4.64 -4.13 9.90
N LYS A 99 -4.24 -5.29 10.41
CA LYS A 99 -4.51 -6.59 9.79
C LYS A 99 -5.75 -7.25 10.35
N ASP A 100 -6.20 -6.84 11.52
CA ASP A 100 -7.21 -7.57 12.30
C ASP A 100 -8.59 -7.54 11.61
N ASP A 101 -8.84 -6.52 10.79
CA ASP A 101 -10.08 -6.39 10.00
C ASP A 101 -9.92 -6.74 8.51
N LEU A 102 -8.84 -7.43 8.12
CA LEU A 102 -8.57 -7.79 6.72
C LEU A 102 -8.59 -9.29 6.51
N ASP A 103 -9.27 -9.73 5.44
CA ASP A 103 -9.31 -11.14 5.01
C ASP A 103 -8.16 -11.50 4.08
N LEU A 104 -7.63 -10.52 3.34
CA LEU A 104 -6.54 -10.70 2.37
C LEU A 104 -5.81 -9.37 2.14
N ILE A 105 -4.48 -9.42 2.09
CA ILE A 105 -3.65 -8.29 1.66
C ILE A 105 -3.04 -8.62 0.29
N LEU A 106 -3.36 -7.79 -0.69
CA LEU A 106 -2.75 -7.84 -2.02
C LEU A 106 -1.47 -7.00 -2.01
N VAL A 107 -0.42 -7.46 -2.70
CA VAL A 107 0.85 -6.74 -2.82
C VAL A 107 1.17 -6.53 -4.30
N GLU A 108 1.22 -5.28 -4.75
CA GLU A 108 1.69 -4.93 -6.09
C GLU A 108 3.16 -4.49 -6.02
N GLY A 109 4.08 -5.30 -6.58
CA GLY A 109 5.52 -5.03 -6.53
C GLY A 109 6.27 -5.90 -5.51
N PHE A 110 7.29 -5.34 -4.85
CA PHE A 110 8.19 -6.08 -3.93
C PHE A 110 8.72 -7.39 -4.54
N LYS A 111 9.26 -7.31 -5.77
CA LYS A 111 9.73 -8.48 -6.55
C LYS A 111 10.72 -9.37 -5.80
N HIS A 112 11.53 -8.79 -4.92
CA HIS A 112 12.57 -9.50 -4.16
C HIS A 112 12.12 -10.08 -2.81
N ALA A 113 10.96 -9.66 -2.27
CA ALA A 113 10.47 -10.21 -1.00
C ALA A 113 10.01 -11.67 -1.15
N ARG A 114 10.17 -12.52 -0.12
CA ARG A 114 9.81 -13.95 -0.19
C ARG A 114 8.40 -14.20 0.38
N PHE A 115 7.42 -14.42 -0.48
CA PHE A 115 6.02 -14.73 -0.14
C PHE A 115 5.28 -15.25 -1.38
N PRO A 116 4.04 -15.80 -1.29
CA PRO A 116 3.28 -16.26 -2.46
C PRO A 116 3.00 -15.12 -3.46
N LYS A 117 3.31 -15.34 -4.75
CA LYS A 117 3.08 -14.36 -5.82
C LYS A 117 2.57 -15.01 -7.09
N LEU A 118 1.84 -14.22 -7.87
CA LEU A 118 1.47 -14.50 -9.25
C LEU A 118 2.34 -13.63 -10.17
N GLU A 119 2.91 -14.26 -11.20
CA GLU A 119 3.64 -13.58 -12.26
C GLU A 119 2.73 -13.39 -13.47
N LEU A 120 2.83 -12.22 -14.12
CA LEU A 120 2.04 -11.82 -15.30
C LEU A 120 2.93 -11.56 -16.51
#